data_AF-A0A4Q3U0U7-F1
#
_entry.id   AF-A0A4Q3U0U7-F1
#
_cell.length_a   1.000
_cell.length_b   1.000
_cell.length_c   1.000
_cell.angle_alpha   90.00
_cell.angle_beta   90.00
_cell.angle_gamma   90.00
#
_symmetry.space_group_name_H-M   'P 1'
#
loop_
_entity.id
_entity.type
_entity.pdbx_description
1 polymer ?
#
loop_
_entity_poly.entity_id
_entity_poly.type
_entity_poly.pdbx_seq_one_letter_code
_entity_poly.pdbx_strand_id
1 'polypeptide(L)'
;LMDFTGSDWCGWCIKLNDEVFKHDEFKTGVKDKFVLVELDYPRDKSKLSEETQKQNEELQGKYSIQGFPTILLCDADGKPFAKTGYQAGGAEKYVAHLDELRAKKDVRDKSFAEASKAEGPAKAKALIGALDAMELEDETVAAFYPDVVDQIKAADPKDETGFAKELAAKEKFAAYEQQLGALAQKQDHEGALALVEKSAGEFEGELKQQIVATKAMIYAQTKKFDEAIKTLDEAKAIAPDSEMAGQFDAVKKQLQAAQEKAKDAPKEDAKEEEKDEAKE
;
A
#
# COMPACT_ATOMS: atom_id res chain seq x y z
N LEU A 1 -16.09 -10.16 9.87
CA LEU A 1 -14.66 -9.89 10.09
C LEU A 1 -13.91 -11.06 9.48
N MET A 2 -13.02 -10.77 8.53
CA MET A 2 -12.17 -11.78 7.90
C MET A 2 -10.75 -11.58 8.41
N ASP A 3 -10.19 -12.63 9.01
CA ASP A 3 -8.81 -12.70 9.45
C ASP A 3 -7.99 -13.46 8.42
N PHE A 4 -7.14 -12.75 7.69
CA PHE A 4 -6.13 -13.35 6.84
C PHE A 4 -4.88 -13.55 7.70
N THR A 5 -4.48 -14.81 7.88
CA THR A 5 -3.51 -15.20 8.91
C THR A 5 -2.55 -16.29 8.43
N GLY A 6 -1.40 -16.41 9.10
CA GLY A 6 -0.44 -17.49 8.89
C GLY A 6 -0.12 -18.19 10.21
N SER A 7 -0.94 -19.17 10.58
CA SER A 7 -1.04 -19.70 11.94
C SER A 7 0.23 -20.33 12.52
N ASP A 8 1.17 -20.79 11.68
CA ASP A 8 2.38 -21.51 12.09
C ASP A 8 3.71 -20.79 11.77
N TRP A 9 3.67 -19.65 11.08
CA TRP A 9 4.89 -18.94 10.66
C TRP A 9 4.85 -17.42 10.86
N CYS A 10 3.67 -16.81 10.93
CA CYS A 10 3.52 -15.38 11.11
C CYS A 10 3.50 -15.04 12.60
N GLY A 11 4.61 -14.53 13.13
CA GLY A 11 4.74 -14.20 14.55
C GLY A 11 3.69 -13.19 15.05
N TRP A 12 3.37 -12.18 14.26
CA TRP A 12 2.33 -11.20 14.61
C TRP A 12 0.92 -11.78 14.58
N CYS A 13 0.67 -12.77 13.72
CA CYS A 13 -0.60 -13.48 13.64
C CYS A 13 -0.81 -14.36 14.87
N ILE A 14 0.22 -15.13 15.25
CA ILE A 14 0.21 -15.93 16.47
C ILE A 14 -0.03 -15.02 17.69
N LYS A 15 0.68 -13.89 17.74
CA LYS A 15 0.51 -12.91 18.83
C LYS A 15 -0.90 -12.32 18.89
N LEU A 16 -1.48 -11.96 17.74
CA LEU A 16 -2.87 -11.49 17.68
C LEU A 16 -3.84 -12.55 18.21
N ASN A 17 -3.69 -13.80 17.78
CA ASN A 17 -4.54 -14.88 18.25
C ASN A 17 -4.38 -15.13 19.77
N ASP A 18 -3.14 -15.13 20.26
CA ASP A 18 -2.82 -15.40 21.66
C ASP A 18 -3.21 -14.28 22.62
N GLU A 19 -3.08 -13.01 22.22
CA GLU A 19 -3.40 -11.86 23.09
C GLU A 19 -4.85 -11.39 22.94
N VAL A 20 -5.55 -11.80 21.86
CA VAL A 20 -6.87 -11.28 21.51
C VAL A 20 -7.86 -12.40 21.22
N PHE A 21 -7.74 -13.13 20.11
CA PHE A 21 -8.85 -13.96 19.60
C PHE A 21 -9.20 -15.17 20.47
N LYS A 22 -8.22 -15.75 21.18
CA LYS A 22 -8.46 -16.88 22.10
C LYS A 22 -9.23 -16.50 23.36
N HIS A 23 -9.24 -15.21 23.73
CA HIS A 23 -9.82 -14.71 24.96
C HIS A 23 -11.34 -14.52 24.88
N ASP A 24 -12.02 -14.74 26.01
CA ASP A 24 -13.48 -14.71 26.07
C ASP A 24 -14.04 -13.28 26.01
N GLU A 25 -13.25 -12.29 26.45
CA GLU A 25 -13.52 -10.87 26.32
C GLU A 25 -13.69 -10.49 24.84
N PHE A 26 -12.81 -10.99 23.97
CA PHE A 26 -12.92 -10.77 22.52
C PHE A 26 -14.17 -11.44 21.97
N LYS A 27 -14.32 -12.76 22.18
CA LYS A 27 -15.47 -13.54 21.66
C LYS A 27 -16.80 -12.91 22.08
N THR A 28 -16.91 -12.51 23.35
CA THR A 28 -18.10 -11.86 23.90
C THR A 28 -18.31 -10.48 23.30
N GLY A 29 -17.24 -9.69 23.14
CA GLY A 29 -17.30 -8.33 22.61
C GLY A 29 -17.71 -8.24 21.14
N VAL A 30 -17.47 -9.28 20.35
CA VAL A 30 -17.71 -9.30 18.89
C VAL A 30 -18.92 -10.12 18.44
N LYS A 31 -19.43 -11.05 19.27
CA LYS A 31 -20.44 -12.06 18.88
C LYS A 31 -21.69 -11.50 18.20
N ASP A 32 -22.18 -10.33 18.63
CA ASP A 32 -23.42 -9.73 18.13
C ASP A 32 -23.17 -8.75 16.97
N LYS A 33 -21.89 -8.53 16.62
CA LYS A 33 -21.44 -7.50 15.68
C LYS A 33 -20.82 -8.09 14.42
N PHE A 34 -20.21 -9.27 14.54
CA PHE A 34 -19.44 -9.87 13.46
C PHE A 34 -19.70 -11.38 13.35
N VAL A 35 -19.80 -11.83 12.10
CA VAL A 35 -19.45 -13.21 11.74
C VAL A 35 -17.94 -13.26 11.58
N LEU A 36 -17.28 -14.16 12.32
CA LEU A 36 -15.83 -14.34 12.27
C LEU A 36 -15.49 -15.39 11.21
N VAL A 37 -14.57 -15.04 10.32
CA VAL A 37 -14.06 -15.91 9.26
C VAL A 37 -12.55 -15.90 9.36
N GLU A 38 -11.95 -17.08 9.54
CA GLU A 38 -10.51 -17.27 9.49
C GLU A 38 -10.12 -17.80 8.11
N LEU A 39 -9.18 -17.12 7.46
CA LEU A 39 -8.56 -17.51 6.20
C LEU A 39 -7.07 -17.74 6.49
N ASP A 40 -6.75 -18.98 6.87
CA ASP A 40 -5.39 -19.37 7.23
C ASP A 40 -4.56 -19.81 6.01
N TYR A 41 -3.29 -19.39 6.01
CA TYR A 41 -2.28 -19.68 4.99
C TYR A 41 -1.04 -20.32 5.65
N PRO A 42 -1.17 -21.53 6.23
CA PRO A 42 -0.09 -22.18 6.96
C PRO A 42 1.01 -22.69 6.04
N ARG A 43 2.22 -22.84 6.58
CA ARG A 43 3.31 -23.56 5.87
C ARG A 43 3.04 -25.07 5.87
N ASP A 44 2.51 -25.59 6.97
CA ASP A 44 2.01 -26.95 7.04
C ASP A 44 0.62 -27.06 6.41
N LYS A 45 0.62 -27.31 5.10
CA LYS A 45 -0.60 -27.50 4.30
C LYS A 45 -1.38 -28.78 4.64
N SER A 46 -0.84 -29.69 5.45
CA SER A 46 -1.51 -30.97 5.75
C SER A 46 -2.81 -30.82 6.55
N LYS A 47 -3.02 -29.65 7.16
CA LYS A 47 -4.18 -29.32 7.99
C LYS A 47 -5.36 -28.76 7.20
N LEU A 48 -5.18 -28.44 5.92
CA LEU A 48 -6.21 -27.86 5.05
C LEU A 48 -6.45 -28.78 3.85
N SER A 49 -7.72 -28.94 3.46
CA SER A 49 -8.05 -29.62 2.20
C SER A 49 -7.54 -28.82 1.00
N GLU A 50 -7.31 -29.47 -0.14
CA GLU A 50 -6.94 -28.78 -1.38
C GLU A 50 -7.99 -27.75 -1.81
N GLU A 51 -9.27 -28.05 -1.59
CA GLU A 51 -10.39 -27.14 -1.86
C GLU A 51 -10.29 -25.86 -1.02
N THR A 52 -10.06 -26.00 0.29
CA THR A 52 -9.89 -24.84 1.18
C THR A 52 -8.64 -24.04 0.84
N GLN A 53 -7.53 -24.70 0.49
CA GLN A 53 -6.32 -24.01 0.05
C GLN A 53 -6.59 -23.16 -1.20
N LYS A 54 -7.24 -23.76 -2.21
CA LYS A 54 -7.59 -23.05 -3.45
C LYS A 54 -8.54 -21.88 -3.18
N GLN A 55 -9.59 -22.09 -2.38
CA GLN A 55 -10.51 -21.02 -1.98
C GLN A 55 -9.76 -19.88 -1.28
N ASN A 56 -8.86 -20.19 -0.35
CA ASN A 56 -8.09 -19.19 0.37
C ASN A 56 -7.15 -18.42 -0.57
N GLU A 57 -6.47 -19.10 -1.50
CA GLU A 57 -5.64 -18.47 -2.53
C GLU A 57 -6.47 -17.53 -3.43
N GLU A 58 -7.65 -17.96 -3.88
CA GLU A 58 -8.59 -17.13 -4.65
C GLU A 58 -9.05 -15.89 -3.85
N LEU A 59 -9.37 -16.06 -2.57
CA LEU A 59 -9.78 -14.96 -1.69
C LEU A 59 -8.61 -14.01 -1.39
N GLN A 60 -7.39 -14.52 -1.24
CA GLN A 60 -6.20 -13.69 -1.05
C GLN A 60 -6.01 -12.73 -2.22
N GLY A 61 -6.12 -13.26 -3.44
CA GLY A 61 -6.05 -12.47 -4.66
C GLY A 61 -7.21 -11.50 -4.80
N LYS A 62 -8.45 -11.95 -4.53
CA LYS A 62 -9.66 -11.10 -4.61
C LYS A 62 -9.59 -9.87 -3.70
N TYR A 63 -9.05 -10.03 -2.50
CA TYR A 63 -8.92 -8.95 -1.52
C TYR A 63 -7.54 -8.27 -1.55
N SER A 64 -6.69 -8.59 -2.53
CA SER A 64 -5.34 -8.02 -2.71
C SER A 64 -4.49 -8.08 -1.44
N ILE A 65 -4.53 -9.20 -0.72
CA ILE A 65 -3.84 -9.35 0.57
C ILE A 65 -2.35 -9.64 0.37
N GLN A 66 -1.52 -8.65 0.66
CA GLN A 66 -0.07 -8.70 0.49
C GLN A 66 0.70 -9.11 1.76
N GLY A 67 0.07 -9.08 2.94
CA GLY A 67 0.74 -9.31 4.21
C GLY A 67 -0.20 -9.79 5.31
N PHE A 68 0.41 -10.29 6.40
CA PHE A 68 -0.31 -10.90 7.52
C PHE A 68 0.19 -10.37 8.88
N PRO A 69 -0.68 -10.23 9.89
CA PRO A 69 -2.13 -10.43 9.81
C PRO A 69 -2.81 -9.24 9.09
N THR A 70 -3.77 -9.53 8.22
CA THR A 70 -4.68 -8.51 7.66
C THR A 70 -6.10 -8.83 8.08
N ILE A 71 -6.74 -7.87 8.74
CA ILE A 71 -8.13 -7.99 9.19
C ILE A 71 -9.00 -7.07 8.36
N LEU A 72 -9.98 -7.64 7.67
CA LEU A 72 -10.98 -6.88 6.93
C LEU A 72 -12.33 -6.91 7.65
N LEU A 73 -12.91 -5.73 7.80
CA LEU A 73 -14.30 -5.58 8.22
C LEU A 73 -15.12 -5.32 6.96
N CYS A 74 -15.97 -6.29 6.62
CA CYS A 74 -16.82 -6.23 5.44
C CYS A 74 -18.29 -6.17 5.82
N ASP A 75 -19.09 -5.60 4.92
CA ASP A 75 -20.54 -5.72 4.97
C ASP A 75 -21.02 -7.10 4.45
N ALA A 76 -22.35 -7.27 4.38
CA ALA A 76 -22.98 -8.53 4.00
C ALA A 76 -22.69 -8.95 2.55
N ASP A 77 -22.31 -8.00 1.67
CA ASP A 77 -21.94 -8.28 0.28
C ASP A 77 -20.44 -8.61 0.14
N GLY A 78 -19.71 -8.59 1.25
CA GLY A 78 -18.27 -8.80 1.29
C GLY A 78 -17.46 -7.56 0.89
N LYS A 79 -18.08 -6.36 0.80
CA LYS A 79 -17.34 -5.13 0.52
C LYS A 79 -16.59 -4.66 1.79
N PRO A 80 -15.26 -4.52 1.75
CA PRO A 80 -14.51 -3.99 2.89
C PRO A 80 -14.90 -2.54 3.17
N PHE A 81 -15.08 -2.16 4.43
CA PHE A 81 -15.26 -0.77 4.85
C PHE A 81 -14.19 -0.31 5.86
N ALA A 82 -13.38 -1.24 6.35
CA ALA A 82 -12.21 -0.96 7.16
C ALA A 82 -11.20 -2.11 7.06
N LYS A 83 -9.93 -1.77 7.25
CA LYS A 83 -8.80 -2.70 7.29
C LYS A 83 -7.95 -2.41 8.52
N THR A 84 -7.43 -3.45 9.14
CA THR A 84 -6.46 -3.34 10.25
C THR A 84 -5.57 -4.58 10.33
N GLY A 85 -4.79 -4.68 11.39
CA GLY A 85 -3.91 -5.80 11.70
C GLY A 85 -3.74 -5.93 13.21
N TYR A 86 -2.59 -6.46 13.65
CA TYR A 86 -2.28 -6.56 15.07
C TYR A 86 -2.26 -5.18 15.74
N GLN A 87 -2.93 -5.08 16.91
CA GLN A 87 -2.86 -3.93 17.80
C GLN A 87 -2.49 -4.42 19.20
N ALA A 88 -1.51 -3.76 19.82
CA ALA A 88 -1.10 -4.10 21.18
C ALA A 88 -2.14 -3.65 22.21
N GLY A 89 -2.25 -4.39 23.31
CA GLY A 89 -3.10 -4.01 24.45
C GLY A 89 -4.19 -5.00 24.83
N GLY A 90 -4.27 -6.15 24.14
CA GLY A 90 -5.13 -7.27 24.51
C GLY A 90 -6.58 -7.16 24.04
N ALA A 91 -7.36 -8.19 24.38
CA ALA A 91 -8.71 -8.43 23.87
C ALA A 91 -9.68 -7.23 23.98
N GLU A 92 -9.81 -6.62 25.16
CA GLU A 92 -10.77 -5.52 25.38
C GLU A 92 -10.47 -4.29 24.53
N LYS A 93 -9.19 -3.90 24.46
CA LYS A 93 -8.77 -2.76 23.62
C LYS A 93 -8.96 -3.06 22.15
N TYR A 94 -8.72 -4.30 21.74
CA TYR A 94 -8.95 -4.70 20.37
C TYR A 94 -10.44 -4.65 19.99
N VAL A 95 -11.35 -5.04 20.90
CA VAL A 95 -12.79 -4.89 20.69
C VAL A 95 -13.17 -3.42 20.52
N ALA A 96 -12.65 -2.52 21.37
CA ALA A 96 -12.90 -1.09 21.25
C ALA A 96 -12.40 -0.53 19.90
N HIS A 97 -11.20 -0.93 19.47
CA HIS A 97 -10.65 -0.59 18.15
C HIS A 97 -11.55 -1.07 17.00
N LEU A 98 -12.06 -2.30 17.08
CA LEU A 98 -13.02 -2.79 16.08
C LEU A 98 -14.32 -1.99 16.07
N ASP A 99 -14.82 -1.54 17.23
CA ASP A 99 -16.01 -0.69 17.31
C ASP A 99 -15.78 0.69 16.69
N GLU A 100 -14.61 1.29 16.89
CA GLU A 100 -14.21 2.53 16.22
C GLU A 100 -14.18 2.36 14.69
N LEU A 101 -13.58 1.27 14.20
CA LEU A 101 -13.56 0.98 12.77
C LEU A 101 -14.95 0.70 12.19
N ARG A 102 -15.88 0.16 12.98
CA ARG A 102 -17.28 0.00 12.54
C ARG A 102 -17.97 1.32 12.30
N ALA A 103 -17.61 2.39 13.01
CA ALA A 103 -18.21 3.71 12.78
C ALA A 103 -17.94 4.22 11.35
N LYS A 104 -16.85 3.78 10.70
CA LYS A 104 -16.59 4.08 9.27
C LYS A 104 -17.71 3.57 8.35
N LYS A 105 -18.29 2.40 8.66
CA LYS A 105 -19.46 1.88 7.93
C LYS A 105 -20.67 2.80 8.07
N ASP A 106 -20.91 3.33 9.26
CA ASP A 106 -22.05 4.21 9.50
C ASP A 106 -21.91 5.53 8.73
N VAL A 107 -20.68 6.08 8.67
CA VAL A 107 -20.37 7.27 7.85
C VAL A 107 -20.57 6.96 6.37
N ARG A 108 -20.00 5.85 5.87
CA ARG A 108 -20.17 5.40 4.48
C ARG A 108 -21.65 5.25 4.10
N ASP A 109 -22.42 4.53 4.90
CA ASP A 109 -23.83 4.24 4.61
C ASP A 109 -24.68 5.52 4.65
N LYS A 110 -24.39 6.43 5.59
CA LYS A 110 -25.02 7.76 5.63
C LYS A 110 -24.69 8.57 4.38
N SER A 111 -23.43 8.59 3.96
CA SER A 111 -22.99 9.30 2.75
C SER A 111 -23.62 8.72 1.49
N PHE A 112 -23.77 7.40 1.39
CA PHE A 112 -24.52 6.77 0.29
C PHE A 112 -26.01 7.14 0.32
N ALA A 113 -26.63 7.18 1.49
CA ALA A 113 -28.02 7.63 1.63
C ALA A 113 -28.19 9.11 1.24
N GLU A 114 -27.24 9.97 1.57
CA GLU A 114 -27.22 11.37 1.12
C GLU A 114 -27.04 11.48 -0.40
N ALA A 115 -26.09 10.74 -0.97
CA ALA A 115 -25.83 10.69 -2.41
C ALA A 115 -27.06 10.25 -3.21
N SER A 116 -27.85 9.30 -2.69
CA SER A 116 -29.10 8.85 -3.34
C SER A 116 -30.18 9.92 -3.46
N LYS A 117 -30.08 11.01 -2.68
CA LYS A 117 -31.03 12.14 -2.67
C LYS A 117 -30.48 13.38 -3.36
N ALA A 118 -29.25 13.31 -3.85
CA ALA A 118 -28.55 14.41 -4.48
C ALA A 118 -28.33 14.13 -5.98
N GLU A 119 -28.00 15.18 -6.71
CA GLU A 119 -27.61 15.12 -8.13
C GLU A 119 -26.38 15.99 -8.36
N GLY A 120 -25.74 15.82 -9.51
CA GLY A 120 -24.61 16.64 -9.92
C GLY A 120 -23.40 16.54 -8.96
N PRO A 121 -22.60 17.60 -8.87
CA PRO A 121 -21.42 17.65 -7.99
C PRO A 121 -21.71 17.39 -6.50
N ALA A 122 -22.94 17.68 -6.02
CA ALA A 122 -23.33 17.38 -4.65
C ALA A 122 -23.40 15.87 -4.38
N LYS A 123 -23.92 15.09 -5.35
CA LYS A 123 -23.90 13.62 -5.29
C LYS A 123 -22.47 13.09 -5.32
N ALA A 124 -21.66 13.59 -6.25
CA ALA A 124 -20.24 13.21 -6.34
C ALA A 124 -19.51 13.42 -5.02
N LYS A 125 -19.65 14.62 -4.41
CA LYS A 125 -19.02 14.94 -3.12
C LYS A 125 -19.44 14.01 -1.98
N ALA A 126 -20.71 13.63 -1.91
CA ALA A 126 -21.19 12.68 -0.90
C ALA A 126 -20.58 11.28 -1.10
N LEU A 127 -20.50 10.81 -2.35
CA LEU A 127 -19.88 9.52 -2.67
C LEU A 127 -18.36 9.53 -2.40
N ILE A 128 -17.66 10.60 -2.74
CA ILE A 128 -16.24 10.80 -2.43
C ILE A 128 -16.03 10.74 -0.91
N GLY A 129 -16.82 11.50 -0.14
CA GLY A 129 -16.75 11.46 1.31
C GLY A 129 -17.04 10.08 1.92
N ALA A 130 -17.83 9.24 1.24
CA ALA A 130 -18.01 7.84 1.64
C ALA A 130 -16.74 7.01 1.44
N LEU A 131 -16.05 7.18 0.31
CA LEU A 131 -14.79 6.49 0.02
C LEU A 131 -13.67 6.93 0.96
N ASP A 132 -13.53 8.25 1.15
CA ASP A 132 -12.50 8.84 2.02
C ASP A 132 -12.66 8.38 3.47
N ALA A 133 -13.90 8.33 3.99
CA ALA A 133 -14.16 7.94 5.37
C ALA A 133 -13.78 6.49 5.70
N MET A 134 -13.71 5.61 4.69
CA MET A 134 -13.28 4.23 4.89
C MET A 134 -11.76 4.13 5.05
N GLU A 135 -11.00 5.08 4.48
CA GLU A 135 -9.53 5.09 4.43
C GLU A 135 -8.97 3.75 3.90
N LEU A 136 -9.60 3.21 2.86
CA LEU A 136 -9.13 2.01 2.19
C LEU A 136 -8.09 2.38 1.14
N GLU A 137 -7.20 1.44 0.83
CA GLU A 137 -6.25 1.63 -0.27
C GLU A 137 -6.98 1.73 -1.61
N ASP A 138 -6.41 2.50 -2.55
CA ASP A 138 -7.00 2.75 -3.87
C ASP A 138 -7.33 1.44 -4.62
N GLU A 139 -6.49 0.42 -4.48
CA GLU A 139 -6.68 -0.91 -5.07
C GLU A 139 -7.92 -1.62 -4.50
N THR A 140 -8.15 -1.51 -3.19
CA THR A 140 -9.35 -2.04 -2.53
C THR A 140 -10.59 -1.28 -2.99
N VAL A 141 -10.51 0.04 -3.10
CA VAL A 141 -11.61 0.87 -3.63
C VAL A 141 -11.95 0.48 -5.06
N ALA A 142 -10.94 0.34 -5.93
CA ALA A 142 -11.12 -0.07 -7.32
C ALA A 142 -11.77 -1.45 -7.45
N ALA A 143 -11.38 -2.41 -6.60
CA ALA A 143 -11.89 -3.77 -6.64
C ALA A 143 -13.32 -3.92 -6.10
N PHE A 144 -13.70 -3.17 -5.05
CA PHE A 144 -14.96 -3.39 -4.32
C PHE A 144 -15.99 -2.27 -4.47
N TYR A 145 -15.59 -1.10 -4.95
CA TYR A 145 -16.47 0.06 -5.16
C TYR A 145 -16.41 0.64 -6.59
N PRO A 146 -16.24 -0.15 -7.66
CA PRO A 146 -16.19 0.39 -9.02
C PRO A 146 -17.48 1.11 -9.40
N ASP A 147 -18.62 0.62 -8.90
CA ASP A 147 -19.94 1.23 -9.12
C ASP A 147 -20.07 2.61 -8.48
N VAL A 148 -19.37 2.86 -7.36
CA VAL A 148 -19.35 4.17 -6.70
C VAL A 148 -18.48 5.13 -7.49
N VAL A 149 -17.31 4.68 -7.94
CA VAL A 149 -16.40 5.45 -8.80
C VAL A 149 -17.11 5.88 -10.09
N ASP A 150 -17.84 4.98 -10.74
CA ASP A 150 -18.62 5.28 -11.94
C ASP A 150 -19.73 6.30 -11.67
N GLN A 151 -20.42 6.17 -10.53
CA GLN A 151 -21.44 7.14 -10.13
C GLN A 151 -20.86 8.53 -9.84
N ILE A 152 -19.66 8.62 -9.27
CA ILE A 152 -18.96 9.90 -9.07
C ILE A 152 -18.70 10.56 -10.42
N LYS A 153 -18.07 9.83 -11.36
CA LYS A 153 -17.75 10.33 -12.71
C LYS A 153 -19.00 10.76 -13.47
N ALA A 154 -20.10 10.01 -13.35
CA ALA A 154 -21.37 10.33 -14.00
C ALA A 154 -22.05 11.56 -13.38
N ALA A 155 -21.94 11.73 -12.06
CA ALA A 155 -22.53 12.86 -11.35
C ALA A 155 -21.73 14.16 -11.52
N ASP A 156 -20.42 14.07 -11.77
CA ASP A 156 -19.53 15.21 -11.96
C ASP A 156 -18.70 15.13 -13.26
N PRO A 157 -19.34 15.25 -14.44
CA PRO A 157 -18.67 15.10 -15.73
C PRO A 157 -17.70 16.24 -16.06
N LYS A 158 -17.77 17.36 -15.32
CA LYS A 158 -16.85 18.49 -15.46
C LYS A 158 -15.69 18.45 -14.47
N ASP A 159 -15.67 17.43 -13.61
CA ASP A 159 -14.66 17.25 -12.57
C ASP A 159 -14.54 18.46 -11.63
N GLU A 160 -15.66 19.04 -11.22
CA GLU A 160 -15.70 20.15 -10.26
C GLU A 160 -15.14 19.73 -8.88
N THR A 161 -15.25 18.44 -8.55
CA THR A 161 -14.66 17.84 -7.35
C THR A 161 -13.16 17.54 -7.50
N GLY A 162 -12.64 17.46 -8.72
CA GLY A 162 -11.26 17.08 -9.02
C GLY A 162 -10.97 15.57 -8.91
N PHE A 163 -11.98 14.76 -8.58
CA PHE A 163 -11.84 13.32 -8.37
C PHE A 163 -11.37 12.57 -9.62
N ALA A 164 -11.88 12.90 -10.81
CA ALA A 164 -11.50 12.21 -12.03
C ALA A 164 -10.05 12.51 -12.40
N LYS A 165 -9.60 13.77 -12.25
CA LYS A 165 -8.20 14.15 -12.45
C LYS A 165 -7.29 13.48 -11.43
N GLU A 166 -7.68 13.43 -10.15
CA GLU A 166 -6.90 12.78 -9.10
C GLU A 166 -6.76 11.27 -9.36
N LEU A 167 -7.88 10.59 -9.66
CA LEU A 167 -7.88 9.17 -9.99
C LEU A 167 -7.00 8.88 -11.21
N ALA A 168 -7.10 9.68 -12.26
CA ALA A 168 -6.25 9.53 -13.45
C ALA A 168 -4.76 9.74 -13.13
N ALA A 169 -4.43 10.65 -12.21
CA ALA A 169 -3.06 10.83 -11.75
C ALA A 169 -2.58 9.60 -10.96
N LYS A 170 -3.40 9.06 -10.06
CA LYS A 170 -3.11 7.82 -9.30
C LYS A 170 -2.92 6.61 -10.21
N GLU A 171 -3.79 6.40 -11.19
CA GLU A 171 -3.68 5.31 -12.17
C GLU A 171 -2.38 5.40 -12.99
N LYS A 172 -2.02 6.61 -13.45
CA LYS A 172 -0.74 6.83 -14.15
C LYS A 172 0.45 6.57 -13.24
N PHE A 173 0.36 6.96 -11.97
CA PHE A 173 1.42 6.75 -11.00
C PHE A 173 1.62 5.26 -10.72
N ALA A 174 0.55 4.51 -10.50
CA ALA A 174 0.60 3.05 -10.33
C ALA A 174 1.20 2.35 -11.55
N ALA A 175 0.84 2.78 -12.78
CA ALA A 175 1.44 2.26 -14.00
C ALA A 175 2.95 2.56 -14.09
N TYR A 176 3.38 3.74 -13.65
CA TYR A 176 4.78 4.10 -13.52
C TYR A 176 5.50 3.18 -12.52
N GLU A 177 4.94 2.96 -11.33
CA GLU A 177 5.53 2.10 -10.31
C GLU A 177 5.64 0.65 -10.78
N GLN A 178 4.64 0.15 -11.52
CA GLN A 178 4.70 -1.19 -12.11
C GLN A 178 5.85 -1.33 -13.12
N GLN A 179 6.02 -0.34 -14.01
CA GLN A 179 7.12 -0.33 -14.98
C GLN A 179 8.47 -0.22 -14.28
N LEU A 180 8.57 0.63 -13.26
CA LEU A 180 9.76 0.79 -12.45
C LEU A 180 10.11 -0.51 -11.72
N GLY A 181 9.12 -1.19 -11.13
CA GLY A 181 9.30 -2.48 -10.48
C GLY A 181 9.81 -3.56 -11.43
N ALA A 182 9.30 -3.61 -12.67
CA ALA A 182 9.77 -4.54 -13.69
C ALA A 182 11.22 -4.27 -14.11
N LEU A 183 11.66 -3.00 -14.14
CA LEU A 183 13.05 -2.62 -14.40
C LEU A 183 13.95 -2.96 -13.21
N ALA A 184 13.49 -2.71 -11.99
CA ALA A 184 14.21 -3.05 -10.76
C ALA A 184 14.43 -4.56 -10.64
N GLN A 185 13.44 -5.39 -11.00
CA GLN A 185 13.58 -6.86 -11.05
C GLN A 185 14.69 -7.32 -12.02
N LYS A 186 14.94 -6.55 -13.08
CA LYS A 186 16.00 -6.81 -14.06
C LYS A 186 17.32 -6.13 -13.71
N GLN A 187 17.39 -5.40 -12.59
CA GLN A 187 18.50 -4.52 -12.21
C GLN A 187 18.85 -3.50 -13.31
N ASP A 188 17.87 -3.11 -14.13
CA ASP A 188 18.04 -2.17 -15.24
C ASP A 188 17.99 -0.72 -14.71
N HIS A 189 19.09 -0.28 -14.11
CA HIS A 189 19.20 1.05 -13.53
C HIS A 189 19.15 2.17 -14.58
N GLU A 190 19.66 1.94 -15.79
CA GLU A 190 19.63 2.94 -16.87
C GLU A 190 18.21 3.12 -17.42
N GLY A 191 17.51 2.01 -17.68
CA GLY A 191 16.10 2.03 -18.06
C GLY A 191 15.23 2.67 -16.97
N ALA A 192 15.50 2.38 -15.70
CA ALA A 192 14.79 2.99 -14.58
C ALA A 192 15.00 4.51 -14.52
N LEU A 193 16.23 5.00 -14.72
CA LEU A 193 16.51 6.45 -14.79
C LEU A 193 15.79 7.11 -15.97
N ALA A 194 15.82 6.49 -17.15
CA ALA A 194 15.13 7.00 -18.32
C ALA A 194 13.60 7.07 -18.12
N LEU A 195 13.02 6.06 -17.47
CA LEU A 195 11.60 6.04 -17.11
C LEU A 195 11.28 7.19 -16.14
N VAL A 196 12.07 7.36 -15.08
CA VAL A 196 11.89 8.43 -14.09
C VAL A 196 11.94 9.80 -14.75
N GLU A 197 12.91 10.05 -15.62
CA GLU A 197 13.06 11.33 -16.33
C GLU A 197 11.88 11.62 -17.25
N LYS A 198 11.42 10.60 -17.98
CA LYS A 198 10.24 10.70 -18.84
C LYS A 198 8.98 11.00 -18.04
N SER A 199 8.77 10.27 -16.93
CA SER A 199 7.54 10.35 -16.15
C SER A 199 7.47 11.60 -15.27
N ALA A 200 8.59 12.15 -14.78
CA ALA A 200 8.59 13.30 -13.88
C ALA A 200 7.89 14.56 -14.44
N GLY A 201 7.80 14.70 -15.77
CA GLY A 201 7.08 15.79 -16.42
C GLY A 201 5.56 15.66 -16.39
N GLU A 202 5.04 14.46 -16.11
CA GLU A 202 3.60 14.15 -16.12
C GLU A 202 2.92 14.40 -14.76
N PHE A 203 3.70 14.66 -13.71
CA PHE A 203 3.22 14.82 -12.33
C PHE A 203 3.63 16.17 -11.75
N GLU A 204 2.91 16.59 -10.70
CA GLU A 204 3.19 17.78 -9.91
C GLU A 204 3.14 17.44 -8.41
N GLY A 205 3.59 18.37 -7.55
CA GLY A 205 3.53 18.22 -6.10
C GLY A 205 4.25 16.97 -5.57
N GLU A 206 3.64 16.31 -4.60
CA GLU A 206 4.24 15.16 -3.90
C GLU A 206 4.49 13.95 -4.82
N LEU A 207 3.62 13.68 -5.79
CA LEU A 207 3.84 12.60 -6.76
C LEU A 207 5.10 12.85 -7.60
N LYS A 208 5.31 14.09 -8.05
CA LYS A 208 6.55 14.47 -8.74
C LYS A 208 7.76 14.36 -7.83
N GLN A 209 7.63 14.80 -6.58
CA GLN A 209 8.71 14.68 -5.59
C GLN A 209 9.10 13.22 -5.38
N GLN A 210 8.14 12.30 -5.26
CA GLN A 210 8.41 10.87 -5.10
C GLN A 210 9.14 10.29 -6.32
N ILE A 211 8.75 10.67 -7.55
CA ILE A 211 9.44 10.24 -8.78
C ILE A 211 10.88 10.74 -8.81
N VAL A 212 11.11 12.02 -8.47
CA VAL A 212 12.46 12.59 -8.43
C VAL A 212 13.29 11.99 -7.29
N ALA A 213 12.69 11.70 -6.13
CA ALA A 213 13.36 11.01 -5.03
C ALA A 213 13.80 9.59 -5.44
N THR A 214 12.98 8.88 -6.22
CA THR A 214 13.37 7.59 -6.81
C THR A 214 14.62 7.69 -7.67
N LYS A 215 14.77 8.76 -8.47
CA LYS A 215 16.00 9.02 -9.23
C LYS A 215 17.23 9.07 -8.31
N ALA A 216 17.13 9.77 -7.18
CA ALA A 216 18.21 9.86 -6.21
C ALA A 216 18.57 8.48 -5.62
N MET A 217 17.57 7.64 -5.33
CA MET A 217 17.80 6.27 -4.84
C MET A 217 18.53 5.41 -5.87
N ILE A 218 18.19 5.53 -7.16
CA ILE A 218 18.88 4.79 -8.23
C ILE A 218 20.34 5.27 -8.38
N TYR A 219 20.60 6.59 -8.27
CA TYR A 219 21.96 7.10 -8.23
C TYR A 219 22.75 6.58 -7.02
N ALA A 220 22.14 6.51 -5.84
CA ALA A 220 22.79 5.95 -4.66
C ALA A 220 23.15 4.46 -4.85
N GLN A 221 22.24 3.66 -5.42
CA GLN A 221 22.50 2.25 -5.72
C GLN A 221 23.66 2.05 -6.71
N THR A 222 23.80 2.96 -7.68
CA THR A 222 24.89 2.97 -8.66
C THR A 222 26.14 3.71 -8.17
N LYS A 223 26.24 3.99 -6.86
CA LYS A 223 27.36 4.68 -6.18
C LYS A 223 27.64 6.11 -6.69
N LYS A 224 26.67 6.72 -7.37
CA LYS A 224 26.67 8.12 -7.82
C LYS A 224 26.15 9.02 -6.69
N PHE A 225 26.91 9.06 -5.59
CA PHE A 225 26.44 9.67 -4.34
C PHE A 225 26.24 11.18 -4.44
N ASP A 226 27.09 11.88 -5.18
CA ASP A 226 26.97 13.34 -5.35
C ASP A 226 25.70 13.69 -6.15
N GLU A 227 25.42 12.94 -7.21
CA GLU A 227 24.19 13.07 -7.99
C GLU A 227 22.96 12.73 -7.16
N ALA A 228 23.02 11.66 -6.35
CA ALA A 228 21.94 11.29 -5.44
C ALA A 228 21.61 12.42 -4.46
N ILE A 229 22.62 13.00 -3.81
CA ILE A 229 22.45 14.10 -2.84
C ILE A 229 21.84 15.32 -3.53
N LYS A 230 22.36 15.71 -4.70
CA LYS A 230 21.82 16.83 -5.47
C LYS A 230 20.35 16.60 -5.87
N THR A 231 20.03 15.40 -6.33
CA THR A 231 18.66 15.06 -6.72
C THR A 231 17.70 15.02 -5.52
N LEU A 232 18.16 14.70 -4.31
CA LEU A 232 17.34 14.86 -3.10
C LEU A 232 17.04 16.33 -2.79
N ASP A 233 17.96 17.25 -3.06
CA ASP A 233 17.68 18.69 -2.92
C ASP A 233 16.65 19.17 -3.96
N GLU A 234 16.74 18.68 -5.19
CA GLU A 234 15.73 18.93 -6.25
C GLU A 234 14.35 18.38 -5.84
N ALA A 235 14.29 17.16 -5.30
CA ALA A 235 13.07 16.56 -4.78
C ALA A 235 12.49 17.38 -3.62
N LYS A 236 13.34 17.83 -2.68
CA LYS A 236 12.92 18.68 -1.55
C LYS A 236 12.28 19.98 -2.04
N ALA A 237 12.84 20.60 -3.07
CA ALA A 237 12.33 21.86 -3.61
C ALA A 237 10.95 21.74 -4.29
N ILE A 238 10.57 20.55 -4.78
CA ILE A 238 9.28 20.31 -5.44
C ILE A 238 8.12 20.39 -4.45
N ALA A 239 8.27 19.81 -3.26
CA ALA A 239 7.25 19.82 -2.20
C ALA A 239 7.94 19.93 -0.82
N PRO A 240 8.37 21.14 -0.42
CA PRO A 240 9.23 21.32 0.76
C PRO A 240 8.55 21.01 2.09
N ASP A 241 7.21 21.08 2.13
CA ASP A 241 6.41 20.89 3.34
C ASP A 241 5.87 19.44 3.49
N SER A 242 6.23 18.53 2.58
CA SER A 242 5.78 17.13 2.65
C SER A 242 6.49 16.36 3.76
N GLU A 243 5.87 15.28 4.23
CA GLU A 243 6.50 14.37 5.21
C GLU A 243 7.83 13.81 4.68
N MET A 244 7.87 13.46 3.39
CA MET A 244 9.06 12.93 2.72
C MET A 244 10.22 13.94 2.72
N ALA A 245 9.93 15.23 2.49
CA ALA A 245 10.94 16.29 2.52
C ALA A 245 11.63 16.42 3.89
N GLY A 246 10.90 16.14 4.97
CA GLY A 246 11.44 16.10 6.33
C GLY A 246 12.50 15.01 6.55
N GLN A 247 12.51 13.96 5.71
CA GLN A 247 13.43 12.83 5.83
C GLN A 247 14.69 13.00 4.97
N PHE A 248 14.66 13.84 3.93
CA PHE A 248 15.75 13.94 2.95
C PHE A 248 17.10 14.38 3.55
N ASP A 249 17.12 15.23 4.58
CA ASP A 249 18.38 15.63 5.20
C ASP A 249 19.06 14.46 5.94
N ALA A 250 18.28 13.59 6.57
CA ALA A 250 18.79 12.37 7.19
C ALA A 250 19.33 11.39 6.14
N VAL A 251 18.59 11.20 5.04
CA VAL A 251 19.03 10.34 3.92
C VAL A 251 20.32 10.87 3.30
N LYS A 252 20.44 12.18 3.04
CA LYS A 252 21.68 12.79 2.54
C LYS A 252 22.88 12.52 3.45
N LYS A 253 22.70 12.63 4.77
CA LYS A 253 23.76 12.32 5.74
C LYS A 253 24.21 10.85 5.66
N GLN A 254 23.28 9.93 5.45
CA GLN A 254 23.60 8.52 5.24
C GLN A 254 24.37 8.31 3.93
N LEU A 255 23.97 8.97 2.84
CA LEU A 255 24.67 8.90 1.56
C LEU A 255 26.09 9.45 1.65
N GLN A 256 26.31 10.57 2.36
CA GLN A 256 27.64 11.12 2.62
C GLN A 256 28.52 10.12 3.40
N ALA A 257 27.98 9.50 4.45
CA ALA A 257 28.71 8.49 5.21
C ALA A 257 29.04 7.24 4.35
N ALA A 258 28.13 6.83 3.46
CA ALA A 258 28.36 5.74 2.53
C ALA A 258 29.44 6.09 1.48
N GLN A 259 29.44 7.34 0.99
CA GLN A 259 30.44 7.85 0.06
C GLN A 259 31.84 7.84 0.68
N GLU A 260 31.99 8.30 1.92
CA GLU A 260 33.28 8.27 2.63
C GLU A 260 33.77 6.83 2.85
N LYS A 261 32.89 5.93 3.29
CA LYS A 261 33.22 4.50 3.41
C LYS A 261 33.63 3.86 2.09
N ALA A 262 33.01 4.27 0.97
CA ALA A 262 33.37 3.77 -0.36
C ALA A 262 34.74 4.28 -0.84
N LYS A 263 35.18 5.46 -0.36
CA LYS A 263 36.53 5.99 -0.60
C LYS A 263 37.60 5.24 0.21
N ASP A 264 37.25 4.80 1.41
CA ASP A 264 38.14 4.07 2.33
C ASP A 264 38.21 2.56 2.07
N ALA A 265 37.38 2.03 1.17
CA ALA A 265 37.41 0.61 0.81
C ALA A 265 38.65 0.28 -0.06
N PRO A 266 39.45 -0.75 0.27
CA PRO A 266 40.55 -1.18 -0.58
C PRO A 266 40.04 -1.64 -1.96
N LYS A 267 40.80 -1.32 -3.02
CA LYS A 267 40.51 -1.77 -4.40
C LYS A 267 40.85 -3.26 -4.57
N GLU A 268 39.99 -4.15 -4.11
CA GLU A 268 39.91 -5.58 -4.47
C GLU A 268 38.49 -5.77 -5.04
N ASP A 269 38.18 -6.27 -6.23
CA ASP A 269 38.89 -6.96 -7.30
C ASP A 269 38.29 -6.53 -8.64
N ALA A 270 39.11 -6.00 -9.54
CA ALA A 270 38.80 -5.98 -10.98
C ALA A 270 39.53 -7.17 -11.60
N LYS A 271 39.06 -8.39 -11.35
CA LYS A 271 39.61 -9.62 -11.94
C LYS A 271 38.70 -10.84 -11.86
N GLU A 272 37.44 -10.70 -12.25
CA GLU A 272 36.57 -11.86 -12.54
C GLU A 272 35.67 -11.58 -13.77
N GLU A 273 36.26 -11.11 -14.86
CA GLU A 273 35.64 -11.15 -16.21
C GLU A 273 36.71 -11.50 -17.26
N GLU A 274 37.39 -12.63 -17.11
CA GLU A 274 38.14 -13.26 -18.22
C GLU A 274 38.55 -14.71 -17.91
N LYS A 275 37.60 -15.54 -17.48
CA LYS A 275 37.79 -17.01 -17.44
C LYS A 275 36.49 -17.75 -17.72
N ASP A 276 35.95 -17.61 -18.93
CA ASP A 276 35.04 -18.63 -19.49
C ASP A 276 35.14 -18.77 -21.03
N GLU A 277 36.25 -18.33 -21.63
CA GLU A 277 36.63 -18.72 -22.99
C GLU A 277 38.01 -19.39 -23.01
N ALA A 278 38.14 -20.55 -22.35
CA ALA A 278 39.13 -21.59 -22.70
C ALA A 278 39.00 -22.79 -21.77
N LYS A 279 38.22 -23.79 -22.18
CA LYS A 279 38.35 -25.25 -21.93
C LYS A 279 37.03 -25.89 -22.36
N GLU A 280 36.91 -26.32 -23.61
CA GLU A 280 37.28 -27.63 -24.15
C GLU A 280 35.99 -28.40 -24.49
#